data_AF-A0A2E6DLJ8-F1
#
_entry.id   AF-A0A2E6DLJ8-F1
#
_cell.length_a   1.000
_cell.length_b   1.000
_cell.length_c   1.000
_cell.angle_alpha   90.00
_cell.angle_beta   90.00
_cell.angle_gamma   90.00
#
_symmetry.space_group_name_H-M   'P 1'
#
loop_
_entity.id
_entity.type
_entity.pdbx_description
1 polymer ?
#
loop_
_entity_poly.entity_id
_entity_poly.type
_entity_poly.pdbx_seq_one_letter_code
_entity_poly.pdbx_strand_id
1 'polypeptide(L)' 'LYVDPDWTNQGLGAALVERAKAERPEALDLWTFKSNQEAQRFYERHGFRAVSGTDGDNEEGEPDIHYRWTR' A
#
# COMPACT_ATOMS: atom_id res chain seq x y z
N LEU A 1 2.06 4.06 4.02
CA LEU A 1 1.44 3.74 5.33
C LEU A 1 2.53 3.12 6.20
N TYR A 2 2.70 3.60 7.43
CA TYR A 2 3.64 3.02 8.39
C TYR A 2 2.90 2.74 9.69
N VAL A 3 3.03 1.52 10.19
CA VAL A 3 2.61 1.12 11.53
C VAL A 3 3.87 0.65 12.22
N ASP A 4 4.08 1.12 13.44
CA ASP A 4 5.21 0.68 14.25
C ASP A 4 5.22 -0.86 14.36
N PRO A 5 6.36 -1.55 14.14
CA PRO A 5 6.45 -3.01 14.17
C PRO A 5 5.84 -3.64 15.42
N ASP A 6 6.01 -3.01 16.59
CA ASP A 6 5.48 -3.52 17.87
C ASP A 6 3.94 -3.49 17.93
N TRP A 7 3.32 -2.75 16.99
CA TRP A 7 1.88 -2.55 16.87
C TRP A 7 1.29 -3.18 15.60
N THR A 8 2.10 -3.91 14.84
CA THR A 8 1.64 -4.66 13.65
C THR A 8 0.77 -5.87 14.04
N ASN A 9 0.02 -6.43 13.07
CA ASN A 9 -0.90 -7.57 13.27
C ASN A 9 -2.06 -7.38 14.27
N GLN A 10 -2.27 -6.16 14.77
CA GLN A 10 -3.38 -5.82 15.67
C GLN A 10 -4.56 -5.15 14.96
N GLY A 11 -4.62 -5.22 13.62
CA GLY A 11 -5.68 -4.61 12.82
C GLY A 11 -5.55 -3.10 12.57
N LEU A 12 -4.53 -2.43 13.13
CA LEU A 12 -4.30 -0.99 12.95
C LEU A 12 -4.09 -0.60 11.49
N GLY A 13 -3.32 -1.40 10.74
CA GLY A 13 -3.13 -1.17 9.30
C GLY A 13 -4.46 -1.18 8.55
N ALA A 14 -5.33 -2.15 8.84
CA ALA A 14 -6.66 -2.25 8.23
C ALA A 14 -7.52 -1.04 8.59
N ALA A 15 -7.55 -0.62 9.86
CA ALA A 15 -8.30 0.55 10.31
C ALA A 15 -7.84 1.83 9.60
N LEU A 16 -6.53 2.02 9.41
CA LEU A 16 -5.98 3.17 8.68
C LEU A 16 -6.36 3.15 7.20
N VAL A 17 -6.30 1.98 6.55
CA VAL A 17 -6.72 1.83 5.15
C VAL A 17 -8.22 2.11 4.98
N GLU A 18 -9.06 1.53 5.82
CA GLU A 18 -10.51 1.75 5.74
C GLU A 18 -10.87 3.21 6.02
N ARG A 19 -10.18 3.87 6.94
CA ARG A 19 -10.33 5.31 7.18
C ARG A 19 -9.96 6.13 5.94
N ALA A 20 -8.82 5.81 5.30
CA ALA A 20 -8.39 6.49 4.07
C ALA A 20 -9.41 6.30 2.94
N LYS A 21 -9.96 5.09 2.77
CA LYS A 21 -11.01 4.81 1.76
C LYS A 21 -12.28 5.60 2.02
N ALA A 22 -12.67 5.71 3.29
CA ALA A 22 -13.84 6.49 3.69
C ALA A 22 -13.66 8.00 3.41
N GLU A 23 -12.45 8.53 3.56
CA GLU A 23 -12.14 9.94 3.26
C GLU A 23 -12.00 10.21 1.76
N ARG A 24 -11.55 9.23 0.99
CA ARG A 24 -11.32 9.34 -0.46
C ARG A 24 -12.00 8.18 -1.19
N PRO A 25 -13.35 8.20 -1.29
CA PRO A 25 -14.12 7.07 -1.79
C PRO A 25 -14.02 6.85 -3.30
N GLU A 26 -13.42 7.77 -4.05
CA GLU A 26 -13.27 7.65 -5.50
C GLU A 26 -12.10 6.74 -5.86
N ALA A 27 -10.92 7.05 -5.33
CA ALA A 27 -9.71 6.27 -5.53
C ALA A 27 -8.65 6.59 -4.46
N LEU A 28 -7.76 5.62 -4.25
CA LEU A 28 -6.54 5.78 -3.46
C LEU A 28 -5.35 5.19 -4.24
N ASP A 29 -4.22 5.87 -4.16
CA ASP A 29 -2.96 5.47 -4.77
C ASP A 29 -1.88 5.36 -3.70
N LEU A 30 -1.02 4.35 -3.83
CA LEU A 30 0.15 4.19 -2.97
C LEU A 30 1.27 3.46 -3.70
N TRP A 31 2.48 3.69 -3.23
CA TRP A 31 3.68 3.02 -3.72
C TRP A 31 4.25 2.08 -2.65
N THR A 32 4.85 0.99 -3.09
CA THR A 32 5.49 0.01 -2.21
C THR A 32 6.63 -0.68 -2.93
N PHE A 33 7.77 -0.82 -2.26
CA PHE A 33 8.92 -1.53 -2.82
C PHE A 33 8.57 -2.98 -3.19
N LYS A 34 9.13 -3.47 -4.30
CA LYS A 34 9.02 -4.86 -4.74
C LYS A 34 9.61 -5.84 -3.71
N SER A 35 10.54 -5.36 -2.87
CA SER A 35 11.12 -6.11 -1.75
C SER A 35 10.15 -6.29 -0.57
N ASN A 36 9.21 -5.38 -0.36
CA ASN A 36 8.27 -5.40 0.77
C ASN A 36 7.04 -6.28 0.50
N GLN A 37 7.28 -7.60 0.50
CA GLN A 37 6.28 -8.63 0.22
C GLN A 37 5.12 -8.64 1.24
N GLU A 38 5.38 -8.26 2.50
CA GLU A 38 4.34 -8.18 3.51
C GLU A 38 3.34 -7.06 3.21
N ALA A 39 3.85 -5.87 2.87
CA ALA A 39 3.02 -4.73 2.50
C ALA A 39 2.23 -5.00 1.21
N GLN A 40 2.85 -5.60 0.19
CA GLN A 40 2.16 -5.99 -1.06
C GLN A 40 0.94 -6.88 -0.76
N ARG A 41 1.14 -7.98 -0.03
CA ARG A 41 0.05 -8.89 0.35
C ARG A 41 -1.00 -8.18 1.21
N PHE A 42 -0.58 -7.26 2.08
CA PHE A 42 -1.51 -6.47 2.88
C PHE A 42 -2.41 -5.61 2.00
N TYR A 43 -1.86 -4.83 1.06
CA TYR A 43 -2.67 -3.97 0.19
C TYR A 43 -3.58 -4.77 -0.75
N GLU A 44 -3.10 -5.87 -1.31
CA GLU A 44 -3.90 -6.77 -2.16
C GLU A 44 -5.10 -7.36 -1.41
N ARG A 45 -4.91 -7.79 -0.16
CA ARG A 45 -6.02 -8.26 0.70
C ARG A 45 -7.05 -7.16 0.98
N HIS A 46 -6.65 -5.90 0.95
CA HIS A 46 -7.55 -4.76 1.12
C HIS A 46 -8.11 -4.23 -0.21
N GLY A 47 -7.94 -4.96 -1.32
CA GLY A 47 -8.56 -4.67 -2.59
C GLY A 47 -7.80 -3.67 -3.46
N PHE A 48 -6.58 -3.30 -3.10
CA PHE A 48 -5.70 -2.57 -4.00
C PHE A 48 -5.21 -3.49 -5.12
N ARG A 49 -4.97 -2.92 -6.30
CA ARG A 49 -4.44 -3.63 -7.47
C ARG A 49 -3.20 -2.92 -7.98
N ALA A 50 -2.17 -3.69 -8.34
CA ALA A 50 -0.99 -3.15 -9.00
C ALA A 50 -1.41 -2.59 -10.38
N VAL A 51 -1.11 -1.33 -10.63
CA VAL A 51 -1.44 -0.63 -11.90
C VAL A 51 -0.20 -0.18 -12.67
N SER A 52 0.93 -0.06 -11.99
CA SER A 52 2.24 0.20 -12.59
C SER A 52 3.35 -0.19 -11.60
N GLY A 53 4.60 -0.02 -11.99
CA GLY A 53 5.76 -0.14 -11.12
C GLY A 53 7.00 0.38 -11.82
N THR A 54 8.05 0.65 -11.06
CA THR A 54 9.36 1.03 -11.60
C THR A 54 10.38 -0.08 -11.35
N ASP A 55 11.49 -0.03 -12.08
CA ASP A 55 12.66 -0.89 -11.85
C ASP A 55 13.74 -0.18 -11.01
N GLY A 56 13.36 0.85 -10.24
CA GLY A 56 14.29 1.68 -9.47
C GLY A 56 14.69 2.97 -10.17
N ASP A 57 13.89 3.41 -11.14
CA ASP A 57 14.02 4.74 -11.77
C ASP A 57 13.32 5.84 -10.93
N ASN A 58 13.43 5.73 -9.60
CA ASN A 58 12.90 6.65 -8.61
C ASN A 58 14.04 7.18 -7.72
N GLU A 59 13.76 8.15 -6.86
CA GLU A 59 14.78 8.78 -6.00
C GLU A 59 15.47 7.79 -5.03
N GLU A 60 14.83 6.65 -4.74
CA GLU A 60 15.35 5.59 -3.85
C GLU A 60 16.22 4.56 -4.58
N GLY A 61 16.22 4.55 -5.92
CA GLY A 61 16.96 3.56 -6.72
C GLY A 61 16.42 2.13 -6.59
N GLU A 62 15.26 1.94 -5.93
CA GLU A 62 14.67 0.64 -5.64
C GLU A 62 13.39 0.40 -6.44
N PRO A 63 13.24 -0.80 -7.05
CA PRO A 63 12.01 -1.16 -7.74
C PRO A 63 10.80 -1.07 -6.81
N ASP A 64 9.75 -0.41 -7.28
CA ASP A 64 8.50 -0.26 -6.57
C ASP A 64 7.29 -0.66 -7.43
N ILE A 65 6.15 -0.78 -6.76
CA ILE A 65 4.86 -1.12 -7.33
C ILE A 65 3.91 -0.01 -6.93
N HIS A 66 3.20 0.51 -7.93
CA HIS A 66 2.09 1.41 -7.75
C HIS A 66 0.80 0.62 -7.62
N TYR A 67 0.15 0.77 -6.48
CA TYR A 67 -1.14 0.17 -6.19
C TYR A 67 -2.23 1.22 -6.20
N ARG A 68 -3.34 0.91 -6.87
CA ARG A 68 -4.56 1.71 -6.86
C ARG A 68 -5.72 0.90 -6.30
N TRP A 69 -6.49 1.53 -5.42
CA TRP A 69 -7.82 1.09 -5.03
C TRP A 69 -8.86 2.05 -5.63
N THR A 70 -9.95 1.49 -6.15
CA THR A 70 -11.13 2.20 -6.61
C THR A 70 -12.36 1.53 -5.99
N ARG A 71 -13.42 2.30 -5.74
CA ARG A 71 -14.66 1.77 -5.18
C ARG A 71 -15.39 0.81 -6.12
#